data_AF-A0M4J4-F1
#
_entry.id   AF-A0M4J4-F1
#
_cell.length_a   1.000
_cell.length_b   1.000
_cell.length_c   1.000
_cell.angle_alpha   90.00
_cell.angle_beta   90.00
_cell.angle_gamma   90.00
#
_symmetry.space_group_name_H-M   'P 1'
#
loop_
_entity.id
_entity.type
_entity.pdbx_description
1 polymer ?
#
loop_
_entity_poly.entity_id
_entity_poly.type
_entity_poly.pdbx_seq_one_letter_code
_entity_poly.pdbx_strand_id
1 'polypeptide(L)'
;MKEANSNKTINATSIGEYFNISSRKVNLYLSELGWIEKGKGGWVSTNSGIRNGAKQMEARNGKPYIIWDEKILTNKHLLREIKESLGDSEIQAEDQKKESMDDFRVKFPANLRTPDGHYVRSRAELLIDDFLYKNGIVHAYERKVNIDEDMYCDFYIPSQKVYIEYWGLEENEKYAFRKKIKQELYKKYNIKLIELNDKDILNLEERLASKLRKHNIIVG
;
A
#
# COMPACT_ATOMS: atom_id res chain seq x y z
N MET A 1 21.21 -37.99 11.16
CA MET A 1 21.45 -36.56 11.48
C MET A 1 20.74 -35.75 10.42
N LYS A 2 19.78 -34.90 10.79
CA LYS A 2 19.09 -34.02 9.82
C LYS A 2 20.04 -32.87 9.48
N GLU A 3 20.39 -32.73 8.21
CA GLU A 3 21.21 -31.64 7.70
C GLU A 3 20.54 -30.28 7.99
N ALA A 4 21.32 -29.37 8.56
CA ALA A 4 20.95 -27.99 8.79
C ALA A 4 20.86 -27.27 7.44
N ASN A 5 19.65 -27.09 6.92
CA ASN A 5 19.42 -26.18 5.80
C ASN A 5 19.60 -24.74 6.33
N SER A 6 20.84 -24.25 6.32
CA SER A 6 21.14 -22.85 6.55
C SER A 6 20.51 -22.06 5.40
N ASN A 7 19.29 -21.57 5.57
CA ASN A 7 18.69 -20.62 4.62
C ASN A 7 19.67 -19.45 4.46
N LYS A 8 20.25 -19.33 3.26
CA LYS A 8 21.13 -18.22 2.93
C LYS A 8 20.37 -16.92 3.13
N THR A 9 20.97 -16.00 3.88
CA THR A 9 20.38 -14.69 4.17
C THR A 9 21.15 -13.60 3.44
N ILE A 10 20.44 -12.56 3.03
CA ILE A 10 20.97 -11.43 2.27
C ILE A 10 20.49 -10.12 2.87
N ASN A 11 21.27 -9.05 2.74
CA ASN A 11 20.90 -7.72 3.21
C ASN A 11 20.44 -6.83 2.04
N ALA A 12 20.00 -5.60 2.35
CA ALA A 12 19.55 -4.64 1.34
C ALA A 12 20.61 -4.28 0.29
N THR A 13 21.90 -4.38 0.62
CA THR A 13 22.99 -4.16 -0.36
C THR A 13 23.05 -5.29 -1.37
N SER A 14 23.06 -6.54 -0.91
CA SER A 14 23.07 -7.72 -1.80
C SER A 14 21.80 -7.81 -2.66
N ILE A 15 20.63 -7.45 -2.10
CA ILE A 15 19.39 -7.32 -2.89
C ILE A 15 19.54 -6.22 -3.95
N GLY A 16 20.14 -5.09 -3.58
CA GLY A 16 20.37 -3.97 -4.50
C GLY A 16 21.30 -4.33 -5.65
N GLU A 17 22.41 -5.02 -5.36
CA GLU A 17 23.34 -5.54 -6.36
C GLU A 17 22.63 -6.48 -7.35
N TYR A 18 21.77 -7.37 -6.86
CA TYR A 18 21.02 -8.30 -7.70
C TYR A 18 20.06 -7.59 -8.68
N PHE A 19 19.38 -6.53 -8.24
CA PHE A 19 18.44 -5.76 -9.06
C PHE A 19 19.04 -4.50 -9.70
N ASN A 20 20.36 -4.31 -9.60
CA ASN A 20 21.06 -3.11 -10.06
C ASN A 20 20.45 -1.78 -9.55
N ILE A 21 20.10 -1.74 -8.26
CA ILE A 21 19.57 -0.56 -7.57
C ILE A 21 20.29 -0.32 -6.24
N SER A 22 20.29 0.91 -5.74
CA SER A 22 20.92 1.19 -4.45
C SER A 22 20.19 0.50 -3.29
N SER A 23 20.94 0.11 -2.24
CA SER A 23 20.37 -0.41 -0.99
C SER A 23 19.39 0.57 -0.34
N ARG A 24 19.57 1.88 -0.55
CA ARG A 24 18.60 2.90 -0.14
C ARG A 24 17.26 2.70 -0.85
N LYS A 25 17.27 2.50 -2.17
CA LYS A 25 16.07 2.27 -2.99
C LYS A 25 15.38 0.96 -2.60
N VAL A 26 16.13 -0.12 -2.38
CA VAL A 26 15.60 -1.38 -1.82
C VAL A 26 14.86 -1.15 -0.51
N ASN A 27 15.46 -0.44 0.45
CA ASN A 27 14.80 -0.18 1.72
C ASN A 27 13.55 0.69 1.58
N LEU A 28 13.49 1.59 0.60
CA LEU A 28 12.28 2.36 0.33
C LEU A 28 11.14 1.43 -0.13
N TYR A 29 11.41 0.50 -1.04
CA TYR A 29 10.40 -0.49 -1.48
C TYR A 29 9.93 -1.40 -0.37
N LEU A 30 10.86 -1.93 0.43
CA LEU A 30 10.51 -2.76 1.59
C LEU A 30 9.70 -1.97 2.63
N SER A 31 9.97 -0.67 2.75
CA SER A 31 9.19 0.22 3.62
C SER A 31 7.80 0.45 3.06
N GLU A 32 7.68 0.69 1.75
CA GLU A 32 6.42 0.90 1.03
C GLU A 32 5.51 -0.33 1.12
N LEU A 33 6.07 -1.53 1.01
CA LEU A 33 5.38 -2.80 1.24
C LEU A 33 4.92 -3.00 2.70
N GLY A 34 5.27 -2.08 3.59
CA GLY A 34 4.94 -2.18 5.02
C GLY A 34 5.78 -3.20 5.77
N TRP A 35 6.84 -3.75 5.16
CA TRP A 35 7.64 -4.81 5.76
C TRP A 35 8.71 -4.29 6.72
N ILE A 36 9.15 -3.05 6.52
CA ILE A 36 10.12 -2.38 7.40
C ILE A 36 9.67 -0.96 7.73
N GLU A 37 10.22 -0.38 8.79
CA GLU A 37 9.98 1.00 9.19
C GLU A 37 11.24 1.65 9.79
N LYS A 38 11.21 2.99 9.91
CA LYS A 38 12.32 3.74 10.48
C LYS A 38 12.34 3.55 12.00
N GLY A 39 13.44 3.02 12.51
CA GLY A 39 13.77 3.00 13.93
C GLY A 39 14.77 4.09 14.31
N LYS A 40 15.33 4.00 15.53
CA LYS A 40 16.41 4.89 15.99
C LYS A 40 17.69 4.65 15.18
N GLY A 41 17.88 5.44 14.12
CA GLY A 41 19.11 5.44 13.31
C GLY A 41 19.26 4.27 12.33
N GLY A 42 18.21 3.48 12.10
CA GLY A 42 18.25 2.31 11.22
C GLY A 42 16.86 1.81 10.81
N TRP A 43 16.78 0.58 10.31
CA TRP A 43 15.54 -0.04 9.85
C TRP A 43 15.12 -1.17 10.79
N VAL A 44 13.83 -1.21 11.08
CA VAL A 44 13.20 -2.21 11.97
C VAL A 44 12.16 -3.02 11.21
N SER A 45 12.12 -4.33 11.43
CA SER A 45 11.15 -5.22 10.79
C SER A 45 9.76 -5.08 11.39
N THR A 46 8.72 -5.03 10.57
CA THR A 46 7.33 -5.14 11.03
C THR A 46 6.91 -6.61 11.10
N ASN A 47 5.75 -6.89 11.71
CA ASN A 47 5.14 -8.24 11.67
C ASN A 47 4.94 -8.75 10.23
N SER A 48 4.64 -7.85 9.28
CA SER A 48 4.50 -8.23 7.87
C SER A 48 5.86 -8.60 7.25
N GLY A 49 6.92 -7.88 7.60
CA GLY A 49 8.27 -8.22 7.17
C GLY A 49 8.72 -9.58 7.70
N ILE A 50 8.46 -9.88 8.98
CA ILE A 50 8.80 -11.18 9.58
C ILE A 50 8.11 -12.32 8.83
N ARG A 51 6.82 -12.17 8.49
CA ARG A 51 6.09 -13.16 7.66
C ARG A 51 6.69 -13.35 6.27
N ASN A 52 7.38 -12.33 5.74
CA ASN A 52 8.08 -12.35 4.46
C ASN A 52 9.59 -12.66 4.60
N GLY A 53 10.02 -13.21 5.74
CA GLY A 53 11.39 -13.68 5.95
C GLY A 53 12.38 -12.64 6.47
N ALA A 54 11.90 -11.49 6.99
CA ALA A 54 12.76 -10.52 7.66
C ALA A 54 13.29 -11.07 8.99
N LYS A 55 14.58 -10.82 9.25
CA LYS A 55 15.22 -11.04 10.56
C LYS A 55 15.94 -9.76 10.98
N GLN A 56 15.57 -9.27 12.17
CA GLN A 56 16.20 -8.10 12.77
C GLN A 56 17.63 -8.40 13.18
N MET A 57 18.54 -7.53 12.83
CA MET A 57 19.96 -7.58 13.20
C MET A 57 20.39 -6.22 13.78
N GLU A 58 21.55 -6.22 14.44
CA GLU A 58 22.18 -5.02 14.99
C GLU A 58 23.63 -4.95 14.52
N ALA A 59 24.03 -3.81 13.97
CA ALA A 59 25.42 -3.59 13.58
C ALA A 59 26.28 -3.31 14.82
N ARG A 60 27.61 -3.43 14.70
CA ARG A 60 28.54 -3.16 15.82
C ARG A 60 28.40 -1.77 16.46
N ASN A 61 27.87 -0.80 15.71
CA ASN A 61 27.60 0.56 16.17
C ASN A 61 26.19 0.75 16.77
N GLY A 62 25.48 -0.34 17.06
CA GLY A 62 24.13 -0.34 17.64
C GLY A 62 23.00 0.01 16.68
N LYS A 63 23.28 0.27 15.39
CA LYS A 63 22.23 0.61 14.42
C LYS A 63 21.47 -0.64 13.97
N PRO A 64 20.12 -0.63 14.02
CA PRO A 64 19.33 -1.76 13.56
C PRO A 64 19.33 -1.85 12.03
N TYR A 65 19.46 -3.07 11.52
CA TYR A 65 19.30 -3.39 10.10
C TYR A 65 18.63 -4.76 9.93
N ILE A 66 18.26 -5.10 8.71
CA ILE A 66 17.46 -6.30 8.43
C ILE A 66 18.20 -7.17 7.42
N ILE A 67 18.19 -8.47 7.69
CA ILE A 67 18.54 -9.50 6.71
C ILE A 67 17.28 -10.28 6.33
N TRP A 68 17.31 -10.84 5.14
CA TRP A 68 16.18 -11.53 4.53
C TRP A 68 16.61 -12.91 4.09
N ASP A 69 15.70 -13.88 4.16
CA ASP A 69 15.89 -15.14 3.44
C ASP A 69 16.02 -14.85 1.93
N GLU A 70 16.97 -15.51 1.24
CA GLU A 70 17.30 -15.25 -0.18
C GLU A 70 16.09 -15.40 -1.13
N LYS A 71 15.05 -16.14 -0.72
CA LYS A 71 13.75 -16.25 -1.41
C LYS A 71 13.08 -14.89 -1.65
N ILE A 72 13.48 -13.84 -0.96
CA ILE A 72 12.98 -12.48 -1.22
C ILE A 72 13.25 -12.02 -2.66
N LEU A 73 14.33 -12.49 -3.29
CA LEU A 73 14.69 -12.14 -4.67
C LEU A 73 13.65 -12.61 -5.70
N THR A 74 12.81 -13.59 -5.34
CA THR A 74 11.71 -14.08 -6.19
C THR A 74 10.33 -13.73 -5.64
N ASN A 75 10.25 -12.91 -4.58
CA ASN A 75 8.97 -12.52 -4.01
C ASN A 75 8.21 -11.57 -4.97
N LYS A 76 7.00 -11.98 -5.38
CA LYS A 76 6.18 -11.26 -6.35
C LYS A 76 5.88 -9.81 -5.97
N HIS A 77 5.75 -9.49 -4.68
CA HIS A 77 5.43 -8.12 -4.24
C HIS A 77 6.62 -7.19 -4.38
N LEU A 78 7.82 -7.65 -4.00
CA LEU A 78 9.04 -6.87 -4.19
C LEU A 78 9.37 -6.70 -5.68
N LEU A 79 9.24 -7.78 -6.46
CA LEU A 79 9.46 -7.72 -7.91
C LEU A 79 8.52 -6.72 -8.59
N ARG A 80 7.23 -6.69 -8.19
CA ARG A 80 6.27 -5.71 -8.69
C ARG A 80 6.71 -4.28 -8.42
N GLU A 81 7.02 -3.96 -7.16
CA GLU A 81 7.44 -2.60 -6.77
C GLU A 81 8.71 -2.14 -7.51
N ILE A 82 9.67 -3.05 -7.69
CA ILE A 82 10.90 -2.77 -8.44
C ILE A 82 10.59 -2.49 -9.92
N LYS A 83 9.79 -3.36 -10.56
CA LYS A 83 9.42 -3.22 -11.98
C LYS A 83 8.64 -1.94 -12.25
N GLU A 84 7.62 -1.66 -11.45
CA GLU A 84 6.81 -0.43 -11.56
C GLU A 84 7.68 0.83 -11.48
N SER A 85 8.65 0.87 -10.56
CA SER A 85 9.55 2.02 -10.43
C SER A 85 10.63 2.11 -11.51
N LEU A 86 10.96 1.01 -12.20
CA LEU A 86 11.89 1.03 -13.34
C LEU A 86 11.19 1.42 -14.65
N GLY A 87 9.86 1.58 -14.63
CA GLY A 87 9.08 1.88 -15.83
C GLY A 87 8.81 0.65 -16.72
N ASP A 88 9.24 -0.55 -16.30
CA ASP A 88 8.94 -1.82 -16.95
C ASP A 88 7.49 -2.22 -16.67
N SER A 89 6.58 -1.49 -17.30
CA SER A 89 5.13 -1.61 -17.15
C SER A 89 4.53 -2.69 -18.05
N GLU A 90 5.33 -3.64 -18.56
CA GLU A 90 4.83 -4.80 -19.33
C GLU A 90 3.84 -5.66 -18.52
N ILE A 91 3.77 -5.47 -17.19
CA ILE A 91 2.73 -6.06 -16.32
C ILE A 91 1.31 -5.60 -16.70
N GLN A 92 1.14 -4.52 -17.46
CA GLN A 92 -0.19 -4.11 -17.94
C GLN A 92 -0.73 -4.95 -19.10
N ALA A 93 0.10 -5.74 -19.80
CA ALA A 93 -0.35 -6.48 -20.99
C ALA A 93 -0.80 -7.93 -20.71
N GLU A 94 -0.18 -8.63 -19.75
CA GLU A 94 -0.47 -10.06 -19.53
C GLU A 94 -1.54 -10.31 -18.46
N ASP A 95 -1.67 -9.45 -17.44
CA ASP A 95 -2.74 -9.56 -16.43
C ASP A 95 -4.11 -9.08 -16.95
N GLN A 96 -4.20 -8.50 -18.15
CA GLN A 96 -5.47 -8.15 -18.79
C GLN A 96 -6.27 -9.37 -19.29
N LYS A 97 -5.72 -10.58 -19.25
CA LYS A 97 -6.39 -11.80 -19.74
C LYS A 97 -6.99 -12.71 -18.65
N LYS A 98 -7.15 -12.22 -17.42
CA LYS A 98 -7.99 -12.87 -16.41
C LYS A 98 -9.23 -12.02 -16.10
N GLU A 99 -10.30 -12.29 -16.85
CA GLU A 99 -11.70 -11.99 -16.49
C GLU A 99 -11.97 -12.49 -15.04
N SER A 100 -12.67 -11.82 -14.12
CA SER A 100 -13.53 -10.64 -14.18
C SER A 100 -13.53 -9.90 -12.83
N MET A 101 -12.87 -8.75 -12.80
CA MET A 101 -13.06 -7.69 -11.80
C MET A 101 -13.08 -6.35 -12.55
N ASP A 102 -14.20 -6.06 -13.24
CA ASP A 102 -14.86 -4.74 -13.31
C ASP A 102 -15.40 -4.26 -14.66
N ASP A 103 -16.68 -4.61 -14.86
CA ASP A 103 -17.72 -3.74 -15.40
C ASP A 103 -17.82 -2.38 -14.64
N PHE A 104 -17.26 -2.25 -13.42
CA PHE A 104 -17.30 -1.00 -12.64
C PHE A 104 -16.46 0.13 -13.25
N ARG A 105 -15.21 -0.12 -13.65
CA ARG A 105 -14.35 0.90 -14.25
C ARG A 105 -14.86 1.37 -15.61
N VAL A 106 -15.61 0.50 -16.30
CA VAL A 106 -16.34 0.80 -17.54
C VAL A 106 -17.61 1.60 -17.24
N LYS A 107 -18.39 1.19 -16.23
CA LYS A 107 -19.64 1.84 -15.82
C LYS A 107 -19.42 3.24 -15.21
N PHE A 108 -18.31 3.43 -14.50
CA PHE A 108 -17.92 4.70 -13.87
C PHE A 108 -16.53 5.10 -14.35
N PRO A 109 -16.39 5.67 -15.56
CA PRO A 109 -15.09 6.11 -16.07
C PRO A 109 -14.53 7.28 -15.24
N ALA A 110 -13.20 7.31 -15.11
CA ALA A 110 -12.46 8.34 -14.37
C ALA A 110 -12.40 9.65 -15.18
N ASN A 111 -13.46 10.46 -15.09
CA ASN A 111 -13.66 11.63 -15.94
C ASN A 111 -13.53 12.96 -15.20
N LEU A 112 -13.47 12.95 -13.86
CA LEU A 112 -13.41 14.16 -13.05
C LEU A 112 -11.96 14.43 -12.69
N ARG A 113 -11.40 15.53 -13.20
CA ARG A 113 -10.02 15.92 -12.90
C ARG A 113 -9.96 16.69 -11.58
N THR A 114 -9.06 16.29 -10.70
CA THR A 114 -8.80 16.93 -9.40
C THR A 114 -7.67 17.98 -9.52
N PRO A 115 -7.51 18.89 -8.54
CA PRO A 115 -6.49 19.94 -8.60
C PRO A 115 -5.03 19.43 -8.61
N ASP A 116 -4.76 18.28 -7.99
CA ASP A 116 -3.43 17.65 -7.97
C ASP A 116 -3.13 16.82 -9.23
N GLY A 117 -4.16 16.61 -10.07
CA GLY A 117 -4.05 16.00 -11.39
C GLY A 117 -4.60 14.58 -11.49
N HIS A 118 -5.14 13.98 -10.42
CA HIS A 118 -5.85 12.71 -10.52
C HIS A 118 -7.13 12.83 -11.37
N TYR A 119 -7.51 11.71 -11.96
CA TYR A 119 -8.82 11.53 -12.59
C TYR A 119 -9.62 10.55 -11.74
N VAL A 120 -10.71 11.03 -11.14
CA VAL A 120 -11.56 10.25 -10.22
C VAL A 120 -12.93 9.96 -10.83
N ARG A 121 -13.66 9.02 -10.24
CA ARG A 121 -14.89 8.45 -10.82
C ARG A 121 -16.17 9.04 -10.23
N SER A 122 -16.10 9.72 -9.09
CA SER A 122 -17.26 10.26 -8.38
C SER A 122 -16.99 11.64 -7.77
N ARG A 123 -18.08 12.36 -7.47
CA ARG A 123 -18.00 13.65 -6.76
C ARG A 123 -17.44 13.50 -5.34
N ALA A 124 -17.75 12.40 -4.65
CA ALA A 124 -17.24 12.14 -3.31
C ALA A 124 -15.73 11.94 -3.31
N GLU A 125 -15.21 11.14 -4.24
CA GLU A 125 -13.75 10.98 -4.41
C GLU A 125 -13.07 12.31 -4.75
N LEU A 126 -13.69 13.15 -5.60
CA LEU A 126 -13.14 14.48 -5.90
C LEU A 126 -13.02 15.34 -4.65
N LEU A 127 -14.04 15.33 -3.78
CA LEU A 127 -14.01 16.10 -2.54
C LEU A 127 -12.96 15.56 -1.56
N ILE A 128 -12.81 14.23 -1.47
CA ILE A 128 -11.78 13.58 -0.64
C ILE A 128 -10.39 13.94 -1.14
N ASP A 129 -10.14 13.79 -2.44
CA ASP A 129 -8.87 14.11 -3.09
C ASP A 129 -8.49 15.60 -2.88
N ASP A 130 -9.42 16.51 -3.18
CA ASP A 130 -9.22 17.95 -3.00
C ASP A 130 -8.94 18.31 -1.53
N PHE A 131 -9.62 17.64 -0.58
CA PHE A 131 -9.33 17.80 0.85
C PHE A 131 -7.90 17.36 1.18
N LEU A 132 -7.47 16.17 0.72
CA LEU A 132 -6.12 15.66 0.98
C LEU A 132 -5.07 16.60 0.37
N TYR A 133 -5.29 17.05 -0.86
CA TYR A 133 -4.41 17.98 -1.57
C TYR A 133 -4.29 19.33 -0.84
N LYS A 134 -5.41 19.98 -0.50
CA LYS A 134 -5.41 21.28 0.20
C LYS A 134 -4.73 21.24 1.56
N ASN A 135 -4.75 20.09 2.23
CA ASN A 135 -4.07 19.86 3.50
C ASN A 135 -2.61 19.40 3.35
N GLY A 136 -2.06 19.38 2.13
CA GLY A 136 -0.68 18.97 1.86
C GLY A 136 -0.42 17.49 2.17
N ILE A 137 -1.46 16.67 2.16
CA ILE A 137 -1.36 15.24 2.46
C ILE A 137 -1.02 14.51 1.16
N VAL A 138 0.22 14.05 1.07
CA VAL A 138 0.68 13.17 -0.02
C VAL A 138 -0.16 11.89 0.00
N HIS A 139 -0.77 11.59 -1.15
CA HIS A 139 -1.62 10.42 -1.33
C HIS A 139 -1.49 9.85 -2.74
N ALA A 140 -1.96 8.63 -2.93
CA ALA A 140 -2.09 7.97 -4.22
C ALA A 140 -3.55 7.53 -4.43
N TYR A 141 -4.05 7.67 -5.65
CA TYR A 141 -5.40 7.26 -6.05
C TYR A 141 -5.42 5.87 -6.71
N GLU A 142 -6.47 5.07 -6.48
CA GLU A 142 -6.66 3.73 -7.05
C GLU A 142 -5.44 2.80 -6.87
N ARG A 143 -4.76 2.86 -5.72
CA ARG A 143 -3.54 2.09 -5.48
C ARG A 143 -3.86 0.63 -5.13
N LYS A 144 -3.10 -0.30 -5.71
CA LYS A 144 -3.17 -1.73 -5.36
C LYS A 144 -2.74 -1.91 -3.90
N VAL A 145 -3.54 -2.68 -3.16
CA VAL A 145 -3.24 -2.97 -1.75
C VAL A 145 -2.12 -4.00 -1.67
N ASN A 146 -1.25 -3.87 -0.67
CA ASN A 146 -0.07 -4.72 -0.50
C ASN A 146 -0.42 -6.09 0.11
N ILE A 147 -1.31 -6.83 -0.56
CA ILE A 147 -1.79 -8.18 -0.22
C ILE A 147 -1.75 -9.10 -1.44
N ASP A 148 -1.94 -10.40 -1.20
CA ASP A 148 -1.91 -11.42 -2.24
C ASP A 148 -3.09 -11.33 -3.21
N GLU A 149 -4.26 -10.98 -2.69
CA GLU A 149 -5.51 -10.81 -3.44
C GLU A 149 -5.45 -9.55 -4.33
N ASP A 150 -6.07 -9.63 -5.51
CA ASP A 150 -6.15 -8.48 -6.42
C ASP A 150 -7.20 -7.49 -5.91
N MET A 151 -6.75 -6.49 -5.16
CA MET A 151 -7.60 -5.49 -4.52
C MET A 151 -6.97 -4.10 -4.65
N TYR A 152 -7.83 -3.12 -4.93
CA TYR A 152 -7.47 -1.70 -5.03
C TYR A 152 -8.23 -0.92 -3.97
N CYS A 153 -7.56 0.07 -3.38
CA CYS A 153 -8.15 1.07 -2.50
C CYS A 153 -8.52 2.34 -3.29
N ASP A 154 -9.34 3.20 -2.70
CA ASP A 154 -9.64 4.49 -3.33
C ASP A 154 -8.48 5.46 -3.15
N PHE A 155 -7.95 5.57 -1.93
CA PHE A 155 -6.75 6.37 -1.65
C PHE A 155 -5.77 5.67 -0.71
N TYR A 156 -4.49 5.96 -0.85
CA TYR A 156 -3.43 5.50 0.03
C TYR A 156 -2.55 6.66 0.50
N ILE A 157 -2.30 6.76 1.80
CA ILE A 157 -1.43 7.74 2.44
C ILE A 157 -0.12 7.07 2.86
N PRO A 158 1.00 7.28 2.13
CA PRO A 158 2.25 6.57 2.35
C PRO A 158 2.90 6.86 3.71
N SER A 159 2.76 8.10 4.21
CA SER A 159 3.46 8.56 5.43
C SER A 159 3.13 7.71 6.66
N GLN A 160 1.90 7.24 6.78
CA GLN A 160 1.42 6.39 7.88
C GLN A 160 1.00 4.98 7.43
N LYS A 161 1.13 4.69 6.14
CA LYS A 161 0.70 3.44 5.49
C LYS A 161 -0.79 3.16 5.75
N VAL A 162 -1.62 4.15 5.48
CA VAL A 162 -3.07 4.12 5.74
C VAL A 162 -3.82 4.12 4.43
N TYR A 163 -4.80 3.24 4.32
CA TYR A 163 -5.70 3.15 3.17
C TYR A 163 -7.01 3.85 3.49
N ILE A 164 -7.65 4.47 2.50
CA ILE A 164 -8.96 5.10 2.60
C ILE A 164 -9.89 4.41 1.58
N GLU A 165 -11.08 4.07 2.05
CA GLU A 165 -12.18 3.57 1.22
C GLU A 165 -13.40 4.45 1.45
N TYR A 166 -14.10 4.80 0.37
CA TYR A 166 -15.38 5.46 0.37
C TYR A 166 -16.48 4.49 -0.07
N TRP A 167 -17.36 4.19 0.88
CA TRP A 167 -18.51 3.30 0.70
C TRP A 167 -19.74 4.10 0.25
N GLY A 168 -19.85 4.36 -1.04
CA GLY A 168 -21.07 4.90 -1.66
C GLY A 168 -22.10 3.81 -2.00
N LEU A 169 -23.37 4.21 -2.16
CA LEU A 169 -24.47 3.35 -2.66
C LEU A 169 -24.67 2.04 -1.87
N GLU A 170 -24.54 2.08 -0.55
CA GLU A 170 -24.59 0.89 0.32
C GLU A 170 -25.93 0.12 0.27
N GLU A 171 -27.01 0.74 -0.18
CA GLU A 171 -28.35 0.12 -0.30
C GLU A 171 -28.41 -0.99 -1.38
N ASN A 172 -27.41 -1.04 -2.26
CA ASN A 172 -27.33 -2.08 -3.28
C ASN A 172 -26.55 -3.29 -2.74
N GLU A 173 -27.21 -4.46 -2.72
CA GLU A 173 -26.67 -5.71 -2.17
C GLU A 173 -25.30 -6.09 -2.73
N LYS A 174 -25.03 -5.81 -4.01
CA LYS A 174 -23.74 -6.08 -4.64
C LYS A 174 -22.62 -5.24 -4.04
N TYR A 175 -22.89 -3.98 -3.70
CA TYR A 175 -21.92 -3.07 -3.10
C TYR A 175 -21.70 -3.41 -1.62
N ALA A 176 -22.76 -3.74 -0.89
CA ALA A 176 -22.65 -4.24 0.48
C ALA A 176 -21.78 -5.51 0.57
N PHE A 177 -21.94 -6.44 -0.39
CA PHE A 177 -21.12 -7.65 -0.47
C PHE A 177 -19.63 -7.34 -0.75
N ARG A 178 -19.36 -6.46 -1.72
CA ARG A 178 -17.98 -6.01 -2.05
C ARG A 178 -17.29 -5.32 -0.86
N LYS A 179 -18.01 -4.42 -0.18
CA LYS A 179 -17.55 -3.76 1.04
C LYS A 179 -17.14 -4.79 2.10
N LYS A 180 -18.00 -5.78 2.36
CA LYS A 180 -17.71 -6.84 3.34
C LYS A 180 -16.44 -7.62 3.01
N ILE A 181 -16.26 -8.02 1.74
CA ILE A 181 -15.04 -8.71 1.29
C ILE A 181 -13.79 -7.84 1.55
N LYS A 182 -13.82 -6.57 1.15
CA LYS A 182 -12.69 -5.66 1.36
C LYS A 182 -12.38 -5.51 2.85
N GLN A 183 -13.38 -5.29 3.69
CA GLN A 183 -13.21 -5.18 5.15
C GLN A 183 -12.60 -6.45 5.77
N GLU A 184 -13.04 -7.63 5.33
CA GLU A 184 -12.47 -8.91 5.77
C GLU A 184 -10.99 -9.04 5.39
N LEU A 185 -10.61 -8.61 4.18
CA LEU A 185 -9.21 -8.60 3.74
C LEU A 185 -8.37 -7.62 4.55
N TYR A 186 -8.82 -6.36 4.73
CA TYR A 186 -8.10 -5.38 5.55
C TYR A 186 -7.87 -5.89 6.98
N LYS A 187 -8.89 -6.53 7.58
CA LYS A 187 -8.79 -7.16 8.91
C LYS A 187 -7.83 -8.35 8.92
N LYS A 188 -7.94 -9.27 7.95
CA LYS A 188 -7.09 -10.46 7.80
C LYS A 188 -5.60 -10.09 7.77
N TYR A 189 -5.24 -9.04 7.04
CA TYR A 189 -3.86 -8.60 6.88
C TYR A 189 -3.41 -7.55 7.93
N ASN A 190 -4.30 -7.15 8.83
CA ASN A 190 -4.05 -6.13 9.86
C ASN A 190 -3.56 -4.80 9.26
N ILE A 191 -4.28 -4.32 8.25
CA ILE A 191 -3.98 -3.09 7.51
C ILE A 191 -4.76 -1.92 8.12
N LYS A 192 -4.11 -0.74 8.21
CA LYS A 192 -4.75 0.48 8.69
C LYS A 192 -5.72 1.00 7.62
N LEU A 193 -7.00 1.13 7.99
CA LEU A 193 -8.08 1.53 7.11
C LEU A 193 -8.86 2.70 7.71
N ILE A 194 -9.12 3.73 6.90
CA ILE A 194 -10.11 4.78 7.12
C ILE A 194 -11.29 4.50 6.19
N GLU A 195 -12.47 4.41 6.76
CA GLU A 195 -13.70 4.16 6.02
C GLU A 195 -14.54 5.42 6.00
N LEU A 196 -15.01 5.84 4.83
CA LEU A 196 -15.90 6.97 4.62
C LEU A 196 -17.23 6.49 4.03
N ASN A 197 -18.31 7.22 4.28
CA ASN A 197 -19.62 7.02 3.66
C ASN A 197 -20.27 8.37 3.37
N ASP A 198 -21.49 8.37 2.81
CA ASP A 198 -22.20 9.59 2.42
C ASP A 198 -22.36 10.60 3.57
N LYS A 199 -22.57 10.13 4.81
CA LYS A 199 -22.68 11.03 5.99
C LYS A 199 -21.35 11.68 6.34
N ASP A 200 -20.24 10.99 6.07
CA ASP A 200 -18.92 11.59 6.24
C ASP A 200 -18.69 12.68 5.19
N ILE A 201 -19.14 12.50 3.94
CA ILE A 201 -18.99 13.50 2.87
C ILE A 201 -19.74 14.81 3.19
N LEU A 202 -20.92 14.73 3.82
CA LEU A 202 -21.70 15.92 4.20
C LEU A 202 -20.94 16.86 5.15
N ASN A 203 -20.06 16.32 5.99
CA ASN A 203 -19.22 17.07 6.92
C ASN A 203 -17.75 16.64 6.76
N LEU A 204 -17.29 16.59 5.50
CA LEU A 204 -16.02 15.96 5.14
C LEU A 204 -14.84 16.52 5.94
N GLU A 205 -14.74 17.85 6.04
CA GLU A 205 -13.61 18.49 6.70
C GLU A 205 -13.43 18.02 8.15
N GLU A 206 -14.51 18.02 8.93
CA GLU A 206 -14.46 17.58 10.33
C GLU A 206 -14.24 16.06 10.43
N ARG A 207 -15.01 15.28 9.65
CA ARG A 207 -15.06 13.82 9.74
C ARG A 207 -13.76 13.18 9.27
N LEU A 208 -13.27 13.56 8.11
CA LEU A 208 -12.02 13.04 7.56
C LEU A 208 -10.84 13.53 8.39
N ALA A 209 -10.79 14.80 8.81
CA ALA A 209 -9.71 15.29 9.66
C ALA A 209 -9.63 14.51 10.99
N SER A 210 -10.78 14.26 11.63
CA SER A 210 -10.84 13.47 12.86
C SER A 210 -10.32 12.03 12.65
N LYS A 211 -10.71 11.38 11.55
CA LYS A 211 -10.25 10.03 11.21
C LYS A 211 -8.74 10.00 10.92
N LEU A 212 -8.22 10.95 10.16
CA LEU A 212 -6.79 11.08 9.85
C LEU A 212 -5.93 11.27 11.12
N ARG A 213 -6.37 12.13 12.05
CA ARG A 213 -5.65 12.37 13.31
C ARG A 213 -5.53 11.11 14.18
N LYS A 214 -6.52 10.21 14.17
CA LYS A 214 -6.45 8.91 14.86
C LYS A 214 -5.33 8.01 14.33
N HIS A 215 -4.85 8.27 13.12
CA HIS A 215 -3.72 7.57 12.51
C HIS A 215 -2.42 8.39 12.53
N ASN A 216 -2.35 9.45 13.35
CA ASN A 216 -1.19 10.35 13.44
C ASN A 216 -0.85 11.05 12.11
N ILE A 217 -1.86 11.32 11.28
CA ILE A 217 -1.73 12.14 10.08
C ILE A 217 -2.10 13.58 10.47
N ILE A 218 -1.17 14.50 10.22
CA ILE A 218 -1.36 15.93 10.49
C ILE A 218 -2.27 16.51 9.40
N VAL A 219 -3.24 17.31 9.84
CA VAL A 219 -4.18 18.03 8.98
C VAL A 219 -3.95 19.51 9.27
N GLY A 220 -3.77 20.30 8.21
CA GLY A 220 -3.41 21.72 8.27
C GLY A 220 -4.55 22.62 8.73
#